data_AF-A0AAW7YL85-F1
#
_entry.id   AF-A0AAW7YL85-F1
#
_cell.length_a   1.000
_cell.length_b   1.000
_cell.length_c   1.000
_cell.angle_alpha   90.00
_cell.angle_beta   90.00
_cell.angle_gamma   90.00
#
_symmetry.space_group_name_H-M   'P 1'
#
loop_
_entity.id
_entity.type
_entity.pdbx_description
1 polymer ?
#
loop_
_entity_poly.entity_id
_entity_poly.type
_entity_poly.pdbx_seq_one_letter_code
_entity_poly.pdbx_strand_id
1 'polypeptide(L)'
;MNFNQRLECNTCKENIDCRIGMSNRDVQPISFACPSCGEGILIELNLEKGFKYKGAKSIHFDGPFTNENPFIDLHLDFPVKFGEYKMGQTPFMMAHARIGHENFSIHNTRLNALNLLYPKLDDFKRILRLYSKNKKLFGQLCESKFGEKLRSEKPQDLNLALYCVIAKVFFPFSMPDENADSVKLHMKAIQDALGKDKESFNAYISEIFDTDFLHNIQQDCLDIYPQILEGELAFRPALFLDFDDDYEKELVAFRVSAHDFQTYKDLYKDISEVMSRQLVLVAGLNNLIHRGDFNKFKDIGKTTPKSLHAYADLPYGFKTSHLDDCWYSITDGSVNNQLRNSIAHVKVEYNEVTQLITYFPKKEGIKQEKAESIYFLDFMRNILISYREMHRMHQLIKCLFNYYYLIHQKAA
;
A
#
# COMPACT_ATOMS: atom_id res chain seq x y z
N MET A 1 11.62 -12.41 22.38
CA MET A 1 11.03 -13.21 23.47
C MET A 1 9.76 -13.88 22.92
N ASN A 2 9.35 -15.03 23.43
CA ASN A 2 8.10 -15.68 23.03
C ASN A 2 7.33 -16.12 24.28
N PHE A 3 6.00 -16.02 24.22
CA PHE A 3 5.10 -16.44 25.28
C PHE A 3 4.25 -17.59 24.78
N ASN A 4 4.37 -18.75 25.41
CA ASN A 4 3.47 -19.86 25.17
C ASN A 4 2.25 -19.71 26.07
N GLN A 5 1.06 -19.81 25.49
CA GLN A 5 -0.23 -19.66 26.17
C GLN A 5 -1.18 -20.75 25.69
N ARG A 6 -1.92 -21.37 26.62
CA ARG A 6 -3.08 -22.20 26.28
C ARG A 6 -4.34 -21.39 26.53
N LEU A 7 -5.20 -21.30 25.52
CA LEU A 7 -6.44 -20.53 25.56
C LEU A 7 -7.63 -21.49 25.42
N GLU A 8 -8.69 -21.26 26.19
CA GLU A 8 -9.99 -21.92 26.00
C GLU A 8 -10.94 -20.95 25.31
N CYS A 9 -11.49 -21.34 24.16
CA CYS A 9 -12.47 -20.54 23.44
C CYS A 9 -13.75 -20.35 24.28
N ASN A 10 -14.24 -19.11 24.41
CA ASN A 10 -15.44 -18.86 25.20
C ASN A 10 -16.71 -19.47 24.57
N THR A 11 -16.73 -19.63 23.24
CA THR A 11 -17.88 -20.11 22.47
C THR A 11 -17.94 -21.65 22.42
N CYS A 12 -16.95 -22.31 21.82
CA CYS A 12 -16.98 -23.77 21.64
C CYS A 12 -16.21 -24.58 22.71
N LYS A 13 -15.53 -23.91 23.65
CA LYS A 13 -14.71 -24.54 24.71
C LYS A 13 -13.49 -25.33 24.21
N GLU A 14 -13.17 -25.24 22.93
CA GLU A 14 -11.95 -25.82 22.37
C GLU A 14 -10.72 -25.18 23.01
N ASN A 15 -9.74 -26.02 23.37
CA ASN A 15 -8.44 -25.56 23.83
C ASN A 15 -7.53 -25.27 22.63
N ILE A 16 -6.75 -24.21 22.71
CA ILE A 16 -5.92 -23.73 21.61
C ILE A 16 -4.55 -23.40 22.19
N ASP A 17 -3.52 -24.02 21.65
CA ASP A 17 -2.14 -23.73 22.02
C ASP A 17 -1.63 -22.61 21.12
N CYS A 18 -1.07 -21.55 21.71
CA CYS A 18 -0.54 -20.44 20.94
C CYS A 18 0.82 -19.99 21.46
N ARG A 19 1.69 -19.63 20.51
CA ARG A 19 2.98 -19.01 20.79
C ARG A 19 2.97 -17.59 20.22
N ILE A 20 3.10 -16.63 21.13
CA ILE A 20 3.06 -15.21 20.83
C ILE A 20 4.48 -14.69 20.82
N GLY A 21 4.99 -14.34 19.65
CA GLY A 21 6.28 -13.72 19.50
C GLY A 21 6.23 -12.22 19.77
N MET A 22 7.22 -11.73 20.52
CA MET A 22 7.30 -10.32 20.88
C MET A 22 7.73 -9.49 19.69
N SER A 23 6.81 -8.64 19.23
CA SER A 23 7.05 -7.60 18.23
C SER A 23 7.85 -6.43 18.80
N ASN A 24 8.38 -5.61 17.90
CA ASN A 24 9.07 -4.35 18.22
C ASN A 24 8.08 -3.23 18.61
N ARG A 25 7.25 -3.42 19.65
CA ARG A 25 6.35 -2.39 20.21
C ARG A 25 5.81 -2.77 21.59
N ASP A 26 5.44 -1.76 22.37
CA ASP A 26 5.00 -1.92 23.77
C ASP A 26 3.60 -2.55 23.92
N VAL A 27 2.71 -2.26 22.96
CA VAL A 27 1.33 -2.78 22.93
C VAL A 27 1.12 -3.54 21.63
N GLN A 28 0.82 -4.84 21.74
CA GLN A 28 0.70 -5.76 20.61
C GLN A 28 -0.73 -6.32 20.56
N PRO A 29 -1.61 -5.69 19.76
CA PRO A 29 -2.95 -6.19 19.51
C PRO A 29 -2.87 -7.29 18.45
N ILE A 30 -3.16 -8.53 18.83
CA ILE A 30 -3.14 -9.70 17.95
C ILE A 30 -4.53 -10.31 17.95
N SER A 31 -5.01 -10.72 16.78
CA SER A 31 -6.32 -11.36 16.67
C SER A 31 -6.28 -12.57 15.75
N PHE A 32 -7.11 -13.56 16.04
CA PHE A 32 -7.27 -14.74 15.20
C PHE A 32 -8.63 -15.39 15.42
N ALA A 33 -9.11 -16.17 14.46
CA ALA A 33 -10.33 -16.95 14.63
C ALA A 33 -10.05 -18.33 15.26
N CYS A 34 -10.91 -18.75 16.19
CA CYS A 34 -10.90 -20.08 16.78
C CYS A 34 -10.90 -21.15 15.66
N PRO A 35 -9.92 -22.08 15.63
CA PRO A 35 -9.84 -23.09 14.57
C PRO A 35 -11.05 -24.03 14.48
N SER A 36 -11.81 -24.18 15.57
CA SER A 36 -12.95 -25.09 15.66
C SER A 36 -14.28 -24.43 15.29
N CYS A 37 -14.55 -23.20 15.77
CA CYS A 37 -15.86 -22.54 15.57
C CYS A 37 -15.82 -21.20 14.85
N GLY A 38 -14.64 -20.65 14.55
CA GLY A 38 -14.49 -19.36 13.88
C GLY A 38 -14.66 -18.13 14.77
N GLU A 39 -14.94 -18.28 16.08
CA GLU A 39 -15.03 -17.14 17.02
C GLU A 39 -13.77 -16.27 17.01
N GLY A 40 -13.93 -14.95 16.91
CA GLY A 40 -12.82 -13.99 16.95
C GLY A 40 -12.19 -13.90 18.35
N ILE A 41 -10.92 -14.27 18.45
CA ILE A 41 -10.10 -14.17 19.66
C ILE A 41 -9.14 -12.99 19.50
N LEU A 42 -9.17 -12.08 20.47
CA LEU A 42 -8.26 -10.93 20.54
C LEU A 42 -7.38 -11.05 21.77
N ILE A 43 -6.08 -10.82 21.58
CA ILE A 43 -5.05 -10.79 22.61
C ILE A 43 -4.38 -9.42 22.53
N GLU A 44 -4.39 -8.68 23.63
CA GLU A 44 -3.57 -7.48 23.79
C GLU A 44 -2.44 -7.81 24.76
N LEU A 45 -1.21 -7.87 24.25
CA LEU A 45 -0.01 -7.94 25.09
C LEU A 45 0.51 -6.52 25.33
N ASN A 46 0.57 -6.13 26.59
CA ASN A 46 1.22 -4.89 27.03
C ASN A 46 2.38 -5.26 27.96
N LEU A 47 3.59 -4.78 27.66
CA LEU A 47 4.79 -5.16 28.42
C LEU A 47 4.72 -4.81 29.91
N GLU A 48 3.99 -3.75 30.28
CA GLU A 48 3.82 -3.31 31.67
C GLU A 48 2.59 -3.94 32.34
N LYS A 49 1.52 -4.17 31.57
CA LYS A 49 0.20 -4.58 32.10
C LYS A 49 -0.13 -6.06 31.89
N GLY A 50 0.72 -6.81 31.19
CA GLY A 50 0.51 -8.21 30.86
C GLY A 50 -0.50 -8.41 29.74
N PHE A 51 -1.16 -9.57 29.75
CA PHE A 51 -2.11 -9.98 28.71
C PHE A 51 -3.55 -9.61 29.05
N LYS A 52 -4.30 -9.18 28.03
CA LYS A 52 -5.76 -9.14 28.05
C LYS A 52 -6.33 -9.99 26.92
N TYR A 53 -7.43 -10.65 27.19
CA TYR A 53 -8.09 -11.56 26.27
C TYR A 53 -9.54 -11.16 26.04
N LYS A 54 -10.02 -11.33 24.81
CA LYS A 54 -11.44 -11.26 24.43
C LYS A 54 -11.75 -12.43 23.50
N GLY A 55 -12.92 -13.05 23.66
CA GLY A 55 -13.32 -14.25 22.91
C GLY A 55 -12.74 -15.57 23.44
N ALA A 56 -11.73 -15.51 24.31
CA ALA A 56 -11.15 -16.66 25.01
C ALA A 56 -10.68 -16.28 26.42
N LYS A 57 -10.30 -17.28 27.22
CA LYS A 57 -9.60 -17.12 28.50
C LYS A 57 -8.31 -17.91 28.50
N SER A 58 -7.26 -17.40 29.16
CA SER A 58 -6.03 -18.16 29.37
C SER A 58 -6.24 -19.23 30.45
N ILE A 59 -5.71 -20.42 30.21
CA ILE A 59 -5.72 -21.54 31.15
C ILE A 59 -4.29 -22.02 31.41
N HIS A 60 -4.09 -22.54 32.61
CA HIS A 60 -2.78 -23.09 32.99
C HIS A 60 -2.46 -24.33 32.15
N PHE A 61 -1.19 -24.46 31.77
CA PHE A 61 -0.64 -25.66 31.14
C PHE A 61 0.82 -25.84 31.56
N ASP A 62 1.25 -27.09 31.61
CA ASP A 62 2.66 -27.44 31.78
C ASP A 62 3.28 -27.63 30.39
N GLY A 63 4.30 -26.83 30.08
CA GLY A 63 5.00 -26.89 28.79
C GLY A 63 6.02 -28.03 28.71
N PRO A 64 6.53 -28.35 27.49
CA PRO A 64 6.18 -27.75 26.20
C PRO A 64 4.83 -28.25 25.64
N PHE A 65 4.33 -27.63 24.57
CA PHE A 65 3.14 -28.12 23.87
C PHE A 65 3.37 -29.48 23.23
N THR A 66 2.36 -30.34 23.25
CA THR A 66 2.40 -31.73 22.76
C THR A 66 1.70 -31.92 21.40
N ASN A 67 1.16 -30.85 20.81
CA ASN A 67 0.32 -30.88 19.59
C ASN A 67 -1.03 -31.62 19.75
N GLU A 68 -1.50 -31.84 20.98
CA GLU A 68 -2.84 -32.37 21.24
C GLU A 68 -3.97 -31.40 20.90
N ASN A 69 -3.69 -30.09 20.99
CA ASN A 69 -4.63 -29.02 20.66
C ASN A 69 -4.17 -28.32 19.36
N PRO A 70 -5.09 -27.65 18.63
CA PRO A 70 -4.72 -26.76 17.54
C PRO A 70 -3.65 -25.75 17.98
N PHE A 71 -2.52 -25.74 17.27
CA PHE A 71 -1.40 -24.84 17.53
C PHE A 71 -1.39 -23.62 16.60
N ILE A 72 -1.02 -22.47 17.14
CA ILE A 72 -0.96 -21.20 16.40
C ILE A 72 0.27 -20.40 16.79
N ASP A 73 1.10 -20.07 15.79
CA ASP A 73 2.10 -19.01 15.91
C ASP A 73 1.49 -17.65 15.61
N LEU A 74 1.85 -16.65 16.43
CA LEU A 74 1.36 -15.29 16.32
C LEU A 74 2.54 -14.31 16.40
N HIS A 75 2.63 -13.40 15.44
CA HIS A 75 3.62 -12.33 15.41
C HIS A 75 3.06 -11.14 14.60
N LEU A 76 3.36 -9.89 14.98
CA LEU A 76 2.89 -8.71 14.24
C LEU A 76 3.81 -8.32 13.08
N ASP A 77 5.11 -8.48 13.25
CA ASP A 77 6.09 -7.98 12.28
C ASP A 77 6.41 -8.96 11.14
N PHE A 78 6.12 -10.27 11.31
CA PHE A 78 6.58 -11.32 10.39
C PHE A 78 5.41 -12.23 9.99
N PRO A 79 5.45 -12.80 8.78
CA PRO A 79 4.51 -13.84 8.40
C PRO A 79 4.70 -15.09 9.29
N VAL A 80 3.61 -15.77 9.63
CA VAL A 80 3.61 -16.95 10.50
C VAL A 80 3.00 -18.15 9.77
N LYS A 81 3.72 -19.28 9.72
CA LYS A 81 3.23 -20.49 9.05
C LYS A 81 2.19 -21.21 9.91
N PHE A 82 1.20 -21.80 9.25
CA PHE A 82 0.37 -22.82 9.88
C PHE A 82 1.16 -24.12 10.06
N GLY A 83 0.91 -24.83 11.15
CA GLY A 83 1.49 -26.16 11.35
C GLY A 83 1.53 -26.55 12.81
N GLU A 84 2.26 -27.63 13.06
CA GLU A 84 2.51 -28.15 14.40
C GLU A 84 3.53 -27.30 15.16
N TYR A 85 3.42 -27.29 16.49
CA TYR A 85 4.41 -26.71 17.36
C TYR A 85 5.75 -27.45 17.21
N LYS A 86 6.80 -26.65 16.95
CA LYS A 86 8.20 -27.09 16.99
C LYS A 86 8.99 -26.20 17.94
N MET A 87 9.55 -26.81 18.98
CA MET A 87 10.44 -26.14 19.92
C MET A 87 11.65 -25.55 19.17
N GLY A 88 12.00 -24.30 19.47
CA GLY A 88 13.10 -23.59 18.80
C GLY A 88 12.76 -22.99 17.42
N GLN A 89 11.68 -23.39 16.76
CA GLN A 89 11.27 -22.78 15.48
C GLN A 89 10.34 -21.59 15.69
N THR A 90 10.78 -20.59 16.45
CA THR A 90 9.96 -19.41 16.77
C THR A 90 9.79 -18.49 15.54
N PRO A 91 8.70 -17.70 15.44
CA PRO A 91 8.50 -16.80 14.29
C PRO A 91 9.71 -15.92 13.98
N PHE A 92 10.33 -15.34 15.02
CA PHE A 92 11.55 -14.54 14.88
C PHE A 92 12.73 -15.34 14.32
N MET A 93 12.99 -16.54 14.86
CA MET A 93 14.11 -17.37 14.40
C MET A 93 13.92 -17.82 12.96
N MET A 94 12.69 -18.20 12.60
CA MET A 94 12.33 -18.59 11.24
C MET A 94 12.47 -17.40 10.28
N ALA A 95 11.96 -16.23 10.64
CA ALA A 95 12.08 -15.01 9.85
C ALA A 95 13.55 -14.61 9.63
N HIS A 96 14.36 -14.59 10.70
CA HIS A 96 15.77 -14.24 10.61
C HIS A 96 16.58 -15.26 9.80
N ALA A 97 16.27 -16.56 9.93
CA ALA A 97 16.90 -17.60 9.12
C ALA A 97 16.55 -17.48 7.63
N ARG A 98 15.33 -16.98 7.33
CA ARG A 98 14.80 -16.87 5.96
C ARG A 98 15.43 -15.73 5.17
N ILE A 99 15.50 -14.53 5.74
CA ILE A 99 15.97 -13.34 5.01
C ILE A 99 17.42 -12.95 5.35
N GLY A 100 18.01 -13.56 6.38
CA GLY A 100 19.36 -13.24 6.85
C GLY A 100 19.44 -11.96 7.68
N HIS A 101 20.61 -11.72 8.27
CA HIS A 101 20.82 -10.66 9.24
C HIS A 101 20.73 -9.24 8.65
N GLU A 102 21.31 -9.03 7.46
CA GLU A 102 21.37 -7.71 6.82
C GLU A 102 19.98 -7.21 6.43
N ASN A 103 19.21 -8.03 5.72
CA ASN A 103 17.82 -7.72 5.37
C ASN A 103 16.94 -7.54 6.60
N PHE A 104 17.13 -8.37 7.63
CA PHE A 104 16.44 -8.20 8.91
C PHE A 104 16.72 -6.83 9.54
N SER A 105 17.98 -6.36 9.51
CA SER A 105 18.35 -5.04 10.04
C SER A 105 17.64 -3.90 9.29
N ILE A 106 17.56 -3.99 7.96
CA ILE A 106 16.84 -3.02 7.13
C ILE A 106 15.35 -3.04 7.46
N HIS A 107 14.74 -4.23 7.52
CA HIS A 107 13.33 -4.40 7.88
C HIS A 107 13.03 -3.83 9.28
N ASN A 108 13.85 -4.16 10.28
CA ASN A 108 13.69 -3.66 11.65
C ASN A 108 13.82 -2.13 11.72
N THR A 109 14.66 -1.52 10.88
CA THR A 109 14.76 -0.06 10.76
C THR A 109 13.45 0.56 10.26
N ARG A 110 12.79 -0.06 9.26
CA ARG A 110 11.46 0.37 8.80
C ARG A 110 10.43 0.28 9.91
N LEU A 111 10.40 -0.82 10.66
CA LEU A 111 9.45 -1.02 11.76
C LEU A 111 9.66 0.00 12.90
N ASN A 112 10.91 0.27 13.27
CA ASN A 112 11.25 1.31 14.24
C ASN A 112 10.75 2.69 13.80
N ALA A 113 10.90 3.01 12.51
CA ALA A 113 10.39 4.25 11.97
C ALA A 113 8.85 4.31 12.05
N LEU A 114 8.15 3.23 11.73
CA LEU A 114 6.69 3.16 11.85
C LEU A 114 6.21 3.40 13.28
N ASN A 115 6.92 2.87 14.30
CA ASN A 115 6.60 3.15 15.70
C ASN A 115 6.68 4.65 16.06
N LEU A 116 7.60 5.38 15.43
CA LEU A 116 7.76 6.83 15.63
C LEU A 116 6.77 7.66 14.82
N LEU A 117 6.31 7.15 13.68
CA LEU A 117 5.51 7.87 12.70
C LEU A 117 4.00 7.67 12.89
N TYR A 118 3.57 6.46 13.25
CA TYR A 118 2.15 6.17 13.50
C TYR A 118 1.51 7.10 14.55
N PRO A 119 2.15 7.42 15.69
CA PRO A 119 1.60 8.38 16.66
C PRO A 119 1.39 9.80 16.10
N LYS A 120 2.01 10.12 14.95
CA LYS A 120 1.88 11.42 14.27
C LYS A 120 0.80 11.41 13.18
N LEU A 121 -0.01 10.35 13.06
CA LEU A 121 -1.05 10.22 12.03
C LEU A 121 -2.01 11.41 12.02
N ASP A 122 -2.50 11.85 13.18
CA ASP A 122 -3.44 12.98 13.26
C ASP A 122 -2.80 14.31 12.87
N ASP A 123 -1.53 14.52 13.27
CA ASP A 123 -0.74 15.67 12.84
C ASP A 123 -0.55 15.65 11.31
N PHE A 124 -0.27 14.49 10.73
CA PHE A 124 -0.14 14.31 9.29
C PHE A 124 -1.47 14.57 8.54
N LYS A 125 -2.59 13.99 8.99
CA LYS A 125 -3.94 14.27 8.48
C LYS A 125 -4.24 15.78 8.51
N ARG A 126 -3.81 16.48 9.57
CA ARG A 126 -3.96 17.93 9.70
C ARG A 126 -3.07 18.71 8.74
N ILE A 127 -1.84 18.28 8.47
CA ILE A 127 -0.96 18.89 7.45
C ILE A 127 -1.64 18.85 6.09
N LEU A 128 -2.13 17.68 5.67
CA LEU A 128 -2.79 17.52 4.36
C LEU A 128 -4.02 18.44 4.24
N ARG A 129 -4.83 18.54 5.30
CA ARG A 129 -5.99 19.44 5.32
C ARG A 129 -5.60 20.92 5.22
N LEU A 130 -4.50 21.32 5.85
CA LEU A 130 -4.05 22.72 5.88
C LEU A 130 -3.34 23.13 4.60
N TYR A 131 -2.73 22.19 3.87
CA TYR A 131 -1.99 22.44 2.63
C TYR A 131 -2.76 23.32 1.63
N SER A 132 -4.04 22.99 1.37
CA SER A 132 -4.90 23.76 0.45
C SER A 132 -5.69 24.89 1.11
N LYS A 133 -5.73 24.96 2.46
CA LYS A 133 -6.64 25.86 3.20
C LYS A 133 -5.94 27.00 3.94
N ASN A 134 -4.76 26.77 4.51
CA ASN A 134 -4.05 27.75 5.32
C ASN A 134 -2.53 27.50 5.29
N LYS A 135 -1.86 28.22 4.38
CA LYS A 135 -0.42 28.12 4.09
C LYS A 135 0.47 28.37 5.31
N LYS A 136 0.10 29.36 6.14
CA LYS A 136 0.86 29.73 7.33
C LYS A 136 0.82 28.64 8.39
N LEU A 137 -0.39 28.14 8.71
CA LEU A 137 -0.55 27.04 9.67
C LEU A 137 0.05 25.74 9.15
N PHE A 138 -0.04 25.49 7.85
CA PHE A 138 0.64 24.38 7.19
C PHE A 138 2.16 24.43 7.46
N GLY A 139 2.82 25.56 7.15
CA GLY A 139 4.26 25.72 7.37
C GLY A 139 4.67 25.53 8.83
N GLN A 140 3.91 26.10 9.78
CA GLN A 140 4.17 25.94 11.22
C GLN A 140 4.05 24.48 11.67
N LEU A 141 3.08 23.74 11.15
CA LEU A 141 2.87 22.34 11.52
C LEU A 141 3.94 21.43 10.91
N CYS A 142 4.32 21.67 9.65
CA CYS A 142 5.44 21.00 8.98
C CYS A 142 6.75 21.15 9.78
N GLU A 143 7.07 22.35 10.24
CA GLU A 143 8.30 22.63 11.00
C GLU A 143 8.23 21.98 12.40
N SER A 144 7.15 22.23 13.15
CA SER A 144 7.05 21.76 14.54
C SER A 144 6.93 20.23 14.68
N LYS A 145 6.31 19.54 13.72
CA LYS A 145 6.05 18.08 13.82
C LYS A 145 7.01 17.21 13.02
N PHE A 146 7.55 17.75 11.92
CA PHE A 146 8.38 17.01 10.97
C PHE A 146 9.71 17.70 10.63
N GLY A 147 10.03 18.82 11.30
CA GLY A 147 11.29 19.55 11.08
C GLY A 147 11.45 20.06 9.66
N GLU A 148 10.35 20.30 8.94
CA GLU A 148 10.37 20.79 7.56
C GLU A 148 10.04 22.28 7.53
N LYS A 149 11.07 23.13 7.38
CA LYS A 149 10.90 24.58 7.39
C LYS A 149 10.42 25.08 6.04
N LEU A 150 9.31 25.82 6.06
CA LEU A 150 8.77 26.45 4.86
C LEU A 150 9.68 27.60 4.40
N ARG A 151 10.14 27.56 3.14
CA ARG A 151 11.01 28.59 2.56
C ARG A 151 10.25 29.88 2.25
N SER A 152 9.05 29.76 1.68
CA SER A 152 8.14 30.86 1.40
C SER A 152 6.70 30.33 1.22
N GLU A 153 5.72 31.23 1.14
CA GLU A 153 4.31 30.86 0.88
C GLU A 153 3.99 30.70 -0.62
N LYS A 154 5.02 30.66 -1.48
CA LYS A 154 4.85 30.41 -2.92
C LYS A 154 4.47 28.95 -3.20
N PRO A 155 3.66 28.66 -4.23
CA PRO A 155 3.17 27.30 -4.51
C PRO A 155 4.26 26.22 -4.63
N GLN A 156 5.40 26.54 -5.27
CA GLN A 156 6.53 25.62 -5.40
C GLN A 156 7.17 25.25 -4.05
N ASP A 157 7.23 26.18 -3.10
CA ASP A 157 7.84 25.95 -1.79
C ASP A 157 6.87 25.20 -0.85
N LEU A 158 5.57 25.45 -1.00
CA LEU A 158 4.52 24.68 -0.33
C LEU A 158 4.52 23.22 -0.81
N ASN A 159 4.57 23.02 -2.14
CA ASN A 159 4.69 21.68 -2.72
C ASN A 159 5.96 20.98 -2.23
N LEU A 160 7.11 21.66 -2.26
CA LEU A 160 8.36 21.09 -1.77
C LEU A 160 8.24 20.61 -0.31
N ALA A 161 7.71 21.46 0.58
CA ALA A 161 7.52 21.10 1.98
C ALA A 161 6.56 19.90 2.13
N LEU A 162 5.46 19.86 1.37
CA LEU A 162 4.52 18.73 1.37
C LEU A 162 5.21 17.41 0.98
N TYR A 163 5.94 17.40 -0.14
CA TYR A 163 6.62 16.19 -0.60
C TYR A 163 7.77 15.77 0.32
N CYS A 164 8.46 16.72 0.97
CA CYS A 164 9.45 16.41 2.01
C CYS A 164 8.81 15.72 3.22
N VAL A 165 7.65 16.21 3.69
CA VAL A 165 6.90 15.56 4.79
C VAL A 165 6.44 14.17 4.37
N ILE A 166 5.86 14.02 3.17
CA ILE A 166 5.45 12.72 2.64
C ILE A 166 6.64 11.75 2.59
N ALA A 167 7.80 12.18 2.08
CA ALA A 167 8.99 11.35 2.03
C ALA A 167 9.44 10.91 3.44
N LYS A 168 9.44 11.82 4.43
CA LYS A 168 9.80 11.51 5.83
C LYS A 168 8.81 10.53 6.49
N VAL A 169 7.53 10.60 6.15
CA VAL A 169 6.50 9.74 6.75
C VAL A 169 6.42 8.38 6.07
N PHE A 170 6.62 8.31 4.74
CA PHE A 170 6.34 7.11 3.97
C PHE A 170 7.57 6.35 3.48
N PHE A 171 8.80 6.80 3.79
CA PHE A 171 10.00 6.02 3.49
C PHE A 171 9.97 4.57 4.03
N PRO A 172 9.32 4.22 5.17
CA PRO A 172 9.29 2.84 5.63
C PRO A 172 8.53 1.91 4.68
N PHE A 173 7.63 2.46 3.86
CA PHE A 173 6.84 1.74 2.87
C PHE A 173 7.51 1.67 1.50
N SER A 174 8.57 2.45 1.24
CA SER A 174 9.27 2.49 -0.06
C SER A 174 10.44 1.51 -0.11
N MET A 175 10.82 1.04 -1.31
CA MET A 175 12.10 0.36 -1.48
C MET A 175 13.26 1.37 -1.51
N PRO A 176 14.50 0.92 -1.21
CA PRO A 176 15.68 1.77 -1.39
C PRO A 176 15.74 2.34 -2.81
N ASP A 177 16.17 3.61 -2.93
CA ASP A 177 16.41 4.35 -4.16
C ASP A 177 15.24 4.55 -5.15
N GLU A 178 14.11 3.86 -4.98
CA GLU A 178 12.92 3.94 -5.84
C GLU A 178 12.46 5.38 -6.11
N ASN A 179 12.41 6.21 -5.08
CA ASN A 179 11.96 7.59 -5.21
C ASN A 179 12.94 8.44 -6.05
N ALA A 180 14.24 8.25 -5.87
CA ALA A 180 15.24 9.00 -6.61
C ALA A 180 15.26 8.58 -8.08
N ASP A 181 15.19 7.28 -8.35
CA ASP A 181 15.18 6.74 -9.71
C ASP A 181 13.88 7.07 -10.44
N SER A 182 12.74 7.04 -9.74
CA SER A 182 11.47 7.50 -10.29
C SER A 182 11.53 8.97 -10.71
N VAL A 183 12.12 9.85 -9.90
CA VAL A 183 12.25 11.26 -10.26
C VAL A 183 13.15 11.45 -11.48
N LYS A 184 14.28 10.72 -11.57
CA LYS A 184 15.16 10.77 -12.75
C LYS A 184 14.41 10.34 -14.02
N LEU A 185 13.65 9.26 -13.95
CA LEU A 185 12.83 8.76 -15.06
C LEU A 185 11.80 9.81 -15.52
N HIS A 186 11.06 10.39 -14.57
CA HIS A 186 10.05 11.42 -14.86
C HIS A 186 10.66 12.68 -15.48
N MET A 187 11.81 13.13 -14.96
CA MET A 187 12.51 14.29 -15.50
C MET A 187 13.01 14.04 -16.92
N LYS A 188 13.49 12.82 -17.21
CA LYS A 188 13.88 12.42 -18.56
C LYS A 188 12.68 12.44 -19.51
N ALA A 189 11.55 11.84 -19.12
CA ALA A 189 10.34 11.85 -19.95
C ALA A 189 9.83 13.27 -20.25
N ILE A 190 9.87 14.17 -19.25
CA ILE A 190 9.53 15.58 -19.44
C ILE A 190 10.52 16.25 -20.41
N GLN A 191 11.82 15.98 -20.30
CA GLN A 191 12.82 16.51 -21.24
C GLN A 191 12.63 15.99 -22.67
N ASP A 192 12.35 14.69 -22.83
CA ASP A 192 12.11 14.07 -24.12
C ASP A 192 10.86 14.67 -24.79
N ALA A 193 9.78 14.87 -24.03
CA ALA A 193 8.56 15.51 -24.50
C ALA A 193 8.79 16.99 -24.90
N LEU A 194 9.51 17.74 -24.08
CA LEU A 194 9.89 19.13 -24.36
C LEU A 194 10.78 19.27 -25.60
N GLY A 195 11.73 18.34 -25.76
CA GLY A 195 12.65 18.32 -26.89
C GLY A 195 11.97 17.95 -28.21
N LYS A 196 10.86 17.20 -28.14
CA LYS A 196 10.08 16.81 -29.31
C LYS A 196 9.26 17.98 -29.87
N ASP A 197 8.44 18.60 -29.03
CA ASP A 197 7.64 19.77 -29.38
C ASP A 197 7.30 20.59 -28.13
N LYS A 198 8.00 21.71 -27.95
CA LYS A 198 7.85 22.59 -26.80
C LYS A 198 6.48 23.27 -26.75
N GLU A 199 5.91 23.66 -27.88
CA GLU A 199 4.62 24.34 -27.93
C GLU A 199 3.51 23.37 -27.56
N SER A 200 3.55 22.16 -28.11
CA SER A 200 2.61 21.09 -27.78
C SER A 200 2.72 20.64 -26.32
N PHE A 201 3.94 20.52 -25.77
CA PHE A 201 4.12 20.25 -24.35
C PHE A 201 3.55 21.37 -23.47
N ASN A 202 3.78 22.64 -23.83
CA ASN A 202 3.20 23.77 -23.10
C ASN A 202 1.67 23.75 -23.16
N ALA A 203 1.07 23.45 -24.31
CA ALA A 203 -0.38 23.32 -24.45
C ALA A 203 -0.93 22.18 -23.58
N TYR A 204 -0.23 21.04 -23.52
CA TYR A 204 -0.57 19.94 -22.62
C TYR A 204 -0.53 20.37 -21.14
N ILE A 205 0.52 21.09 -20.72
CA ILE A 205 0.63 21.62 -19.37
C ILE A 205 -0.52 22.58 -19.06
N SER A 206 -0.85 23.52 -19.96
CA SER A 206 -2.00 24.40 -19.78
C SER A 206 -3.29 23.59 -19.63
N GLU A 207 -3.52 22.58 -20.49
CA GLU A 207 -4.75 21.76 -20.43
C GLU A 207 -4.92 21.03 -19.09
N ILE A 208 -3.89 20.36 -18.57
CA ILE A 208 -3.99 19.63 -17.29
C ILE A 208 -4.07 20.54 -16.06
N PHE A 209 -3.65 21.80 -16.19
CA PHE A 209 -3.75 22.81 -15.13
C PHE A 209 -5.08 23.55 -15.16
N ASP A 210 -5.50 24.04 -16.33
CA ASP A 210 -6.71 24.85 -16.52
C ASP A 210 -7.99 24.04 -16.28
N THR A 211 -7.92 22.71 -16.46
CA THR A 211 -8.99 21.77 -16.11
C THR A 211 -8.97 21.33 -14.65
N ASP A 212 -8.06 21.87 -13.83
CA ASP A 212 -7.75 21.42 -12.46
C ASP A 212 -7.37 19.94 -12.33
N PHE A 213 -7.14 19.24 -13.45
CA PHE A 213 -6.86 17.81 -13.45
C PHE A 213 -5.66 17.46 -12.57
N LEU A 214 -4.56 18.22 -12.67
CA LEU A 214 -3.34 17.99 -11.89
C LEU A 214 -3.53 18.26 -10.39
N HIS A 215 -4.34 19.26 -10.01
CA HIS A 215 -4.66 19.52 -8.61
C HIS A 215 -5.56 18.43 -8.02
N ASN A 216 -6.59 18.03 -8.76
CA ASN A 216 -7.52 17.00 -8.34
C ASN A 216 -6.79 15.68 -8.13
N ILE A 217 -5.94 15.27 -9.08
CA ILE A 217 -5.20 14.02 -8.96
C ILE A 217 -4.12 14.04 -7.87
N GLN A 218 -3.53 15.20 -7.58
CA GLN A 218 -2.69 15.36 -6.39
C GLN A 218 -3.51 15.09 -5.13
N GLN A 219 -4.68 15.73 -5.00
CA GLN A 219 -5.53 15.57 -3.82
C GLN A 219 -5.97 14.11 -3.64
N ASP A 220 -6.34 13.42 -4.71
CA ASP A 220 -6.69 12.01 -4.64
C ASP A 220 -5.52 11.14 -4.12
N CYS A 221 -4.28 11.45 -4.52
CA CYS A 221 -3.09 10.79 -3.95
C CYS A 221 -2.94 11.11 -2.46
N LEU A 222 -3.15 12.37 -2.06
CA LEU A 222 -3.05 12.81 -0.66
C LEU A 222 -4.04 12.09 0.25
N ASP A 223 -5.23 11.77 -0.25
CA ASP A 223 -6.28 11.10 0.52
C ASP A 223 -5.98 9.60 0.80
N ILE A 224 -5.10 8.98 0.01
CA ILE A 224 -4.64 7.59 0.24
C ILE A 224 -3.63 7.49 1.38
N TYR A 225 -2.69 8.45 1.49
CA TYR A 225 -1.56 8.33 2.43
C TYR A 225 -1.98 8.07 3.89
N PRO A 226 -2.97 8.79 4.47
CA PRO A 226 -3.41 8.51 5.83
C PRO A 226 -3.91 7.08 6.03
N GLN A 227 -4.60 6.51 5.04
CA GLN A 227 -5.14 5.15 5.12
C GLN A 227 -4.02 4.09 5.14
N ILE A 228 -2.95 4.32 4.39
CA ILE A 228 -1.75 3.46 4.40
C ILE A 228 -1.08 3.48 5.77
N LEU A 229 -0.90 4.67 6.36
CA LEU A 229 -0.27 4.80 7.68
C LEU A 229 -1.17 4.24 8.80
N GLU A 230 -2.48 4.41 8.69
CA GLU A 230 -3.47 3.82 9.61
C GLU A 230 -3.45 2.29 9.57
N GLY A 231 -3.21 1.71 8.39
CA GLY A 231 -3.05 0.27 8.20
C GLY A 231 -1.68 -0.31 8.55
N GLU A 232 -0.75 0.46 9.15
CA GLU A 232 0.66 0.06 9.31
C GLU A 232 0.85 -1.34 9.90
N LEU A 233 0.06 -1.68 10.93
CA LEU A 233 0.10 -2.99 11.60
C LEU A 233 -0.14 -4.15 10.65
N ALA A 234 -1.11 -4.02 9.74
CA ALA A 234 -1.42 -5.06 8.77
C ALA A 234 -0.39 -5.13 7.64
N PHE A 235 0.32 -4.04 7.36
CA PHE A 235 1.38 -3.99 6.36
C PHE A 235 2.73 -4.51 6.84
N ARG A 236 3.00 -4.58 8.15
CA ARG A 236 4.32 -5.00 8.67
C ARG A 236 4.82 -6.34 8.11
N PRO A 237 4.01 -7.42 8.10
CA PRO A 237 4.46 -8.67 7.50
C PRO A 237 4.55 -8.57 5.97
N ALA A 238 3.72 -7.76 5.32
CA ALA A 238 3.84 -7.53 3.87
C ALA A 238 5.12 -6.77 3.49
N LEU A 239 5.64 -5.92 4.39
CA LEU A 239 6.95 -5.26 4.28
C LEU A 239 8.11 -6.23 4.51
N PHE A 240 7.91 -7.31 5.26
CA PHE A 240 8.92 -8.36 5.41
C PHE A 240 9.15 -9.09 4.09
N LEU A 241 8.09 -9.29 3.30
CA LEU A 241 8.14 -9.95 1.99
C LEU A 241 8.99 -9.23 0.95
N ASP A 242 9.42 -7.99 1.19
CA ASP A 242 10.41 -7.31 0.34
C ASP A 242 11.78 -7.99 0.33
N PHE A 243 12.04 -8.84 1.32
CA PHE A 243 13.34 -9.46 1.53
C PHE A 243 13.30 -11.00 1.41
N ASP A 244 12.14 -11.54 1.03
CA ASP A 244 11.86 -12.97 1.01
C ASP A 244 11.66 -13.46 -0.43
N ASP A 245 12.77 -13.70 -1.12
CA ASP A 245 12.77 -14.14 -2.53
C ASP A 245 12.09 -15.50 -2.74
N ASP A 246 11.99 -16.31 -1.69
CA ASP A 246 11.34 -17.63 -1.71
C ASP A 246 9.84 -17.59 -1.36
N TYR A 247 9.28 -16.40 -1.09
CA TYR A 247 7.87 -16.26 -0.67
C TYR A 247 6.87 -16.83 -1.68
N GLU A 248 7.12 -16.67 -2.99
CA GLU A 248 6.18 -17.10 -4.05
C GLU A 248 5.83 -18.60 -4.01
N LYS A 249 6.62 -19.42 -3.30
CA LYS A 249 6.46 -20.87 -3.23
C LYS A 249 5.59 -21.34 -2.06
N GLU A 250 5.36 -20.52 -1.04
CA GLU A 250 4.70 -20.93 0.19
C GLU A 250 3.67 -19.91 0.62
N LEU A 251 2.40 -20.30 0.53
CA LEU A 251 1.31 -19.46 0.99
C LEU A 251 1.34 -19.40 2.53
N VAL A 252 1.60 -18.21 3.09
CA VAL A 252 1.67 -17.98 4.54
C VAL A 252 0.56 -17.03 4.95
N ALA A 253 -0.31 -17.46 5.88
CA ALA A 253 -1.34 -16.59 6.42
C ALA A 253 -0.80 -15.67 7.52
N PHE A 254 -1.49 -14.56 7.73
CA PHE A 254 -1.15 -13.55 8.72
C PHE A 254 -2.38 -13.22 9.55
N ARG A 255 -2.48 -13.79 10.76
CA ARG A 255 -3.70 -13.71 11.59
C ARG A 255 -4.00 -12.27 12.02
N VAL A 256 -4.99 -11.68 11.36
CA VAL A 256 -5.58 -10.35 11.57
C VAL A 256 -7.08 -10.49 11.49
N SER A 257 -7.79 -9.62 12.20
CA SER A 257 -9.25 -9.67 12.36
C SER A 257 -9.98 -9.45 11.03
N ALA A 258 -11.19 -9.99 10.94
CA ALA A 258 -12.04 -9.84 9.77
C ALA A 258 -12.67 -8.45 9.60
N HIS A 259 -12.70 -7.65 10.66
CA HIS A 259 -13.14 -6.25 10.58
C HIS A 259 -12.24 -5.43 9.64
N ASP A 260 -11.00 -5.87 9.46
CA ASP A 260 -9.98 -5.15 8.71
C ASP A 260 -10.05 -5.44 7.19
N PHE A 261 -10.60 -6.60 6.77
CA PHE A 261 -10.60 -6.97 5.35
C PHE A 261 -11.39 -5.99 4.48
N GLN A 262 -12.61 -5.60 4.86
CA GLN A 262 -13.43 -4.70 4.05
C GLN A 262 -12.79 -3.30 3.92
N THR A 263 -12.15 -2.80 4.99
CA THR A 263 -11.39 -1.55 4.97
C THR A 263 -10.24 -1.62 3.94
N TYR A 264 -9.46 -2.69 3.96
CA TYR A 264 -8.36 -2.86 3.00
C TYR A 264 -8.84 -3.14 1.58
N LYS A 265 -10.02 -3.75 1.44
CA LYS A 265 -10.71 -3.91 0.16
C LYS A 265 -11.00 -2.57 -0.49
N ASP A 266 -11.56 -1.65 0.29
CA ASP A 266 -11.90 -0.31 -0.18
C ASP A 266 -10.64 0.51 -0.46
N LEU A 267 -9.61 0.41 0.39
CA LEU A 267 -8.30 1.02 0.14
C LEU A 267 -7.67 0.55 -1.20
N TYR A 268 -7.72 -0.76 -1.47
CA TYR A 268 -7.20 -1.30 -2.75
C TYR A 268 -7.95 -0.73 -3.96
N LYS A 269 -9.27 -0.60 -3.84
CA LYS A 269 -10.13 -0.03 -4.89
C LYS A 269 -9.78 1.44 -5.12
N ASP A 270 -9.67 2.23 -4.06
CA ASP A 270 -9.35 3.66 -4.13
C ASP A 270 -7.98 3.88 -4.78
N ILE A 271 -6.95 3.13 -4.36
CA ILE A 271 -5.61 3.17 -4.99
C ILE A 271 -5.71 2.87 -6.49
N SER A 272 -6.44 1.81 -6.88
CA SER A 272 -6.60 1.43 -8.27
C SER A 272 -7.28 2.52 -9.12
N GLU A 273 -8.24 3.24 -8.53
CA GLU A 273 -8.92 4.36 -9.19
C GLU A 273 -7.98 5.55 -9.39
N VAL A 274 -7.20 5.90 -8.36
CA VAL A 274 -6.17 6.96 -8.44
C VAL A 274 -5.13 6.60 -9.51
N MET A 275 -4.60 5.37 -9.50
CA MET A 275 -3.66 4.90 -10.52
C MET A 275 -4.24 4.99 -11.94
N SER A 276 -5.51 4.60 -12.11
CA SER A 276 -6.19 4.71 -13.40
C SER A 276 -6.23 6.14 -13.93
N ARG A 277 -6.44 7.12 -13.05
CA ARG A 277 -6.37 8.54 -13.40
C ARG A 277 -4.94 8.99 -13.65
N GLN A 278 -3.95 8.47 -12.92
CA GLN A 278 -2.53 8.83 -13.10
C GLN A 278 -1.99 8.38 -14.45
N LEU A 279 -2.49 7.28 -15.01
CA LEU A 279 -2.14 6.84 -16.35
C LEU A 279 -2.48 7.85 -17.45
N VAL A 280 -3.41 8.79 -17.21
CA VAL A 280 -3.68 9.89 -18.15
C VAL A 280 -2.44 10.77 -18.31
N LEU A 281 -1.70 11.03 -17.22
CA LEU A 281 -0.45 11.81 -17.28
C LEU A 281 0.64 11.05 -18.04
N VAL A 282 0.73 9.74 -17.81
CA VAL A 282 1.67 8.85 -18.51
C VAL A 282 1.38 8.83 -20.00
N ALA A 283 0.11 8.66 -20.38
CA ALA A 283 -0.34 8.66 -21.77
C ALA A 283 -0.09 10.00 -22.47
N GLY A 284 -0.39 11.13 -21.81
CA GLY A 284 -0.14 12.46 -22.36
C GLY A 284 1.33 12.67 -22.70
N LEU A 285 2.23 12.31 -21.79
CA LEU A 285 3.68 12.36 -22.04
C LEU A 285 4.12 11.36 -23.12
N ASN A 286 3.56 10.15 -23.13
CA ASN A 286 3.89 9.14 -24.14
C ASN A 286 3.54 9.63 -25.55
N ASN A 287 2.35 10.20 -25.71
CA ASN A 287 1.88 10.75 -26.97
C ASN A 287 2.74 11.93 -27.42
N LEU A 288 3.14 12.82 -26.50
CA LEU A 288 4.07 13.91 -26.80
C LEU A 288 5.43 13.40 -27.27
N ILE A 289 6.05 12.45 -26.55
CA ILE A 289 7.37 11.89 -26.89
C ILE A 289 7.36 11.26 -28.29
N HIS A 290 6.35 10.44 -28.59
CA HIS A 290 6.29 9.70 -29.86
C HIS A 290 5.78 10.54 -31.03
N ARG A 291 4.79 11.42 -30.80
CA ARG A 291 3.98 12.05 -31.87
C ARG A 291 3.95 13.57 -31.82
N GLY A 292 4.53 14.21 -30.81
CA GLY A 292 4.53 15.66 -30.64
C GLY A 292 3.14 16.24 -30.35
N ASP A 293 2.16 15.41 -29.97
CA ASP A 293 0.78 15.85 -29.75
C ASP A 293 0.14 14.94 -28.70
N PHE A 294 -0.21 15.50 -27.54
CA PHE A 294 -0.73 14.74 -26.41
C PHE A 294 -2.09 14.07 -26.69
N ASN A 295 -2.82 14.51 -27.73
CA ASN A 295 -4.08 13.91 -28.14
C ASN A 295 -3.93 12.78 -29.16
N LYS A 296 -2.75 12.60 -29.76
CA LYS A 296 -2.54 11.57 -30.79
C LYS A 296 -2.07 10.26 -30.18
N PHE A 297 -2.91 9.23 -30.27
CA PHE A 297 -2.59 7.86 -29.88
C PHE A 297 -2.09 7.01 -31.06
N LYS A 298 -1.44 5.89 -30.77
CA LYS A 298 -1.16 4.86 -31.78
C LYS A 298 -2.46 4.35 -32.37
N ASP A 299 -2.53 4.30 -33.70
CA ASP A 299 -3.65 3.65 -34.37
C ASP A 299 -3.60 2.14 -34.15
N ILE A 300 -4.62 1.63 -33.48
CA ILE A 300 -4.88 0.22 -33.21
C ILE A 300 -6.29 -0.16 -33.70
N GLY A 301 -6.88 0.67 -34.58
CA GLY A 301 -8.19 0.49 -35.17
C GLY A 301 -9.31 1.15 -34.37
N LYS A 302 -10.48 0.50 -34.34
CA LYS A 302 -11.73 1.11 -33.84
C LYS A 302 -11.71 1.52 -32.36
N THR A 303 -10.79 0.96 -31.57
CA THR A 303 -10.66 1.25 -30.13
C THR A 303 -9.71 2.41 -29.83
N THR A 304 -9.01 2.96 -30.84
CA THR A 304 -8.07 4.06 -30.62
C THR A 304 -8.78 5.29 -30.06
N PRO A 305 -8.34 5.81 -28.90
CA PRO A 305 -8.84 7.06 -28.35
C PRO A 305 -8.55 8.21 -29.30
N LYS A 306 -9.56 9.07 -29.49
CA LYS A 306 -9.44 10.25 -30.36
C LYS A 306 -8.74 11.44 -29.70
N SER A 307 -8.63 11.42 -28.38
CA SER A 307 -8.06 12.48 -27.57
C SER A 307 -7.64 11.93 -26.20
N LEU A 308 -6.87 12.72 -25.45
CA LEU A 308 -6.50 12.38 -24.09
C LEU A 308 -7.73 12.28 -23.16
N HIS A 309 -8.73 13.13 -23.40
CA HIS A 309 -10.03 13.07 -22.73
C HIS A 309 -10.74 11.73 -22.99
N ALA A 310 -10.83 11.29 -24.24
CA ALA A 310 -11.44 10.00 -24.57
C ALA A 310 -10.67 8.82 -23.93
N TYR A 311 -9.35 8.95 -23.78
CA TYR A 311 -8.53 7.98 -23.05
C TYR A 311 -8.79 8.00 -21.54
N ALA A 312 -9.01 9.18 -20.95
CA ALA A 312 -9.30 9.33 -19.52
C ALA A 312 -10.55 8.54 -19.10
N ASP A 313 -11.56 8.47 -19.98
CA ASP A 313 -12.82 7.76 -19.79
C ASP A 313 -12.73 6.23 -19.97
N LEU A 314 -11.60 5.71 -20.46
CA LEU A 314 -11.43 4.27 -20.62
C LEU A 314 -11.39 3.55 -19.26
N PRO A 315 -11.95 2.33 -19.15
CA PRO A 315 -11.78 1.54 -17.95
C PRO A 315 -10.31 1.20 -17.72
N TYR A 316 -9.90 1.11 -16.45
CA TYR A 316 -8.49 0.93 -16.06
C TYR A 316 -7.78 -0.20 -16.81
N GLY A 317 -8.43 -1.36 -16.95
CA GLY A 317 -7.83 -2.52 -17.61
C GLY A 317 -7.57 -2.36 -19.11
N PHE A 318 -8.14 -1.35 -19.77
CA PHE A 318 -7.87 -1.01 -21.16
C PHE A 318 -6.86 0.12 -21.31
N LYS A 319 -6.50 0.85 -20.24
CA LYS A 319 -5.59 2.00 -20.34
C LYS A 319 -4.17 1.58 -20.74
N THR A 320 -3.70 0.45 -20.22
CA THR A 320 -2.35 -0.06 -20.50
C THR A 320 -2.17 -0.51 -21.95
N SER A 321 -3.22 -1.01 -22.61
CA SER A 321 -3.14 -1.48 -24.01
C SER A 321 -2.95 -0.36 -25.04
N HIS A 322 -3.10 0.90 -24.64
CA HIS A 322 -2.92 2.07 -25.51
C HIS A 322 -1.60 2.82 -25.24
N LEU A 323 -0.76 2.31 -24.33
CA LEU A 323 0.56 2.89 -24.04
C LEU A 323 1.62 2.17 -24.88
N ASP A 324 1.84 2.66 -26.11
CA ASP A 324 2.82 2.07 -27.03
C ASP A 324 4.25 2.51 -26.72
N ASP A 325 5.16 1.55 -26.60
CA ASP A 325 6.58 1.77 -26.26
C ASP A 325 6.72 2.77 -25.10
N CYS A 326 6.04 2.44 -24.00
CA CYS A 326 5.82 3.39 -22.92
C CYS A 326 7.13 3.71 -22.21
N TRP A 327 7.41 5.02 -22.06
CA TRP A 327 8.54 5.50 -21.27
C TRP A 327 8.46 5.10 -19.79
N TYR A 328 7.26 4.76 -19.32
CA TYR A 328 6.98 4.37 -17.95
C TYR A 328 6.63 2.88 -17.87
N SER A 329 7.44 2.13 -17.15
CA SER A 329 7.15 0.72 -16.86
C SER A 329 6.34 0.61 -15.58
N ILE A 330 5.13 0.07 -15.71
CA ILE A 330 4.25 -0.22 -14.59
C ILE A 330 4.71 -1.53 -13.95
N THR A 331 4.96 -1.53 -12.65
CA THR A 331 5.48 -2.71 -11.94
C THR A 331 4.54 -3.91 -12.09
N ASP A 332 5.08 -5.08 -12.40
CA ASP A 332 4.31 -6.33 -12.44
C ASP A 332 3.56 -6.55 -11.11
N GLY A 333 2.31 -7.01 -11.20
CA GLY A 333 1.44 -7.19 -10.03
C GLY A 333 0.75 -5.92 -9.51
N SER A 334 1.21 -4.71 -9.86
CA SER A 334 0.54 -3.45 -9.46
C SER A 334 -0.81 -3.23 -10.16
N VAL A 335 -1.02 -3.90 -11.31
CA VAL A 335 -2.24 -3.88 -12.12
C VAL A 335 -2.78 -5.30 -12.27
N ASN A 336 -3.26 -5.89 -11.18
CA ASN A 336 -4.02 -7.13 -11.29
C ASN A 336 -5.49 -6.79 -11.64
N ASN A 337 -5.76 -6.60 -12.93
CA ASN A 337 -7.11 -6.27 -13.43
C ASN A 337 -8.15 -7.31 -13.04
N GLN A 338 -7.77 -8.59 -12.92
CA GLN A 338 -8.69 -9.66 -12.51
C GLN A 338 -9.02 -9.55 -11.02
N LEU A 339 -8.02 -9.41 -10.16
CA LEU A 339 -8.19 -9.20 -8.73
C LEU A 339 -8.99 -7.92 -8.45
N ARG A 340 -8.64 -6.79 -9.09
CA ARG A 340 -9.36 -5.51 -8.97
C ARG A 340 -10.83 -5.64 -9.39
N ASN A 341 -11.11 -6.23 -10.55
CA ASN A 341 -12.49 -6.37 -11.03
C ASN A 341 -13.32 -7.30 -10.13
N SER A 342 -12.71 -8.35 -9.60
CA SER A 342 -13.37 -9.29 -8.68
C SER A 342 -13.66 -8.65 -7.33
N ILE A 343 -12.66 -7.96 -6.78
CA ILE A 343 -12.72 -7.37 -5.45
C ILE A 343 -13.63 -6.13 -5.41
N ALA A 344 -13.64 -5.33 -6.49
CA ALA A 344 -14.44 -4.11 -6.56
C ALA A 344 -15.91 -4.33 -6.98
N HIS A 345 -16.24 -5.45 -7.65
CA HIS A 345 -17.55 -5.61 -8.29
C HIS A 345 -18.22 -6.99 -8.12
N VAL A 346 -17.60 -7.96 -7.45
CA VAL A 346 -18.13 -9.33 -7.30
C VAL A 346 -18.26 -9.70 -5.82
N LYS A 347 -19.07 -10.73 -5.53
CA LYS A 347 -19.20 -11.36 -4.22
C LYS A 347 -17.84 -11.98 -3.86
N VAL A 348 -17.14 -11.40 -2.89
CA VAL A 348 -15.91 -11.93 -2.31
C VAL A 348 -16.27 -12.64 -1.01
N GLU A 349 -15.70 -13.82 -0.79
CA GLU A 349 -15.86 -14.59 0.44
C GLU A 349 -14.52 -14.59 1.17
N TYR A 350 -14.53 -14.23 2.45
CA TYR A 350 -13.33 -14.24 3.30
C TYR A 350 -13.52 -15.26 4.41
N ASN A 351 -12.64 -16.25 4.46
CA ASN A 351 -12.61 -17.23 5.55
C ASN A 351 -11.71 -16.71 6.66
N GLU A 352 -12.27 -16.33 7.81
CA GLU A 352 -11.52 -15.73 8.91
C GLU A 352 -10.54 -16.70 9.61
N VAL A 353 -10.78 -18.01 9.48
CA VAL A 353 -9.94 -19.07 10.09
C VAL A 353 -8.70 -19.33 9.27
N THR A 354 -8.86 -19.51 7.96
CA THR A 354 -7.74 -19.78 7.04
C THR A 354 -7.13 -18.50 6.48
N GLN A 355 -7.87 -17.39 6.54
CA GLN A 355 -7.60 -16.11 5.92
C GLN A 355 -7.47 -16.18 4.40
N LEU A 356 -8.18 -17.15 3.81
CA LEU A 356 -8.30 -17.28 2.38
C LEU A 356 -9.41 -16.36 1.88
N ILE A 357 -9.08 -15.54 0.89
CA ILE A 357 -10.02 -14.71 0.15
C ILE A 357 -10.36 -15.45 -1.13
N THR A 358 -11.61 -15.83 -1.31
CA THR A 358 -12.12 -16.47 -2.52
C THR A 358 -12.91 -15.45 -3.35
N TYR A 359 -12.57 -15.35 -4.62
CA TYR A 359 -13.14 -14.37 -5.53
C TYR A 359 -13.40 -14.97 -6.92
N PHE A 360 -14.30 -14.35 -7.67
CA PHE A 360 -14.79 -14.87 -8.95
C PHE A 360 -14.53 -13.85 -10.07
N PRO A 361 -13.42 -13.95 -10.81
CA PRO A 361 -12.99 -12.93 -11.77
C PRO A 361 -13.79 -12.90 -13.07
N LYS A 362 -14.55 -13.94 -13.37
CA LYS A 362 -15.36 -14.04 -14.59
C LYS A 362 -16.84 -13.93 -14.26
N LYS A 363 -17.55 -13.09 -15.01
CA LYS A 363 -19.02 -13.04 -14.99
C LYS A 363 -19.55 -14.26 -15.75
N GLU A 364 -19.75 -15.38 -15.08
CA GLU A 364 -20.20 -16.65 -15.69
C GLU A 364 -21.74 -16.86 -15.66
N GLY A 365 -22.52 -15.77 -15.61
CA GLY A 365 -23.99 -15.85 -15.61
C GLY A 365 -24.52 -16.51 -14.33
N ILE A 366 -25.38 -17.54 -14.47
CA ILE A 366 -26.02 -18.26 -13.34
C ILE A 366 -25.01 -19.16 -12.60
N LYS A 367 -23.93 -19.58 -13.27
CA LYS A 367 -22.92 -20.49 -12.72
C LYS A 367 -21.70 -19.68 -12.28
N GLN A 368 -21.21 -19.93 -11.07
CA GLN A 368 -19.96 -19.36 -10.55
C GLN A 368 -18.94 -20.51 -10.40
N GLU A 369 -18.43 -21.05 -11.51
CA GLU A 369 -17.66 -22.31 -11.48
C GLU A 369 -16.14 -22.08 -11.36
N LYS A 370 -15.63 -20.90 -11.72
CA LYS A 370 -14.18 -20.57 -11.62
C LYS A 370 -13.86 -19.59 -10.50
N ALA A 371 -13.75 -20.15 -9.28
CA ALA A 371 -13.24 -19.43 -8.13
C ALA A 371 -11.70 -19.37 -8.18
N GLU A 372 -11.14 -18.20 -7.86
CA GLU A 372 -9.73 -18.02 -7.55
C GLU A 372 -9.58 -17.72 -6.06
N SER A 373 -8.39 -17.93 -5.50
CA SER A 373 -8.14 -17.70 -4.09
C SER A 373 -6.76 -17.11 -3.84
N ILE A 374 -6.69 -16.23 -2.84
CA ILE A 374 -5.49 -15.51 -2.42
C ILE A 374 -5.49 -15.40 -0.90
N TYR A 375 -4.35 -15.52 -0.23
CA TYR A 375 -4.32 -15.29 1.22
C TYR A 375 -4.38 -13.80 1.52
N PHE A 376 -4.87 -13.47 2.71
CA PHE A 376 -4.93 -12.10 3.18
C PHE A 376 -3.56 -11.39 3.13
N LEU A 377 -2.47 -12.09 3.46
CA LEU A 377 -1.13 -11.51 3.38
C LEU A 377 -0.72 -11.14 1.94
N ASP A 378 -0.98 -12.02 0.97
CA ASP A 378 -0.77 -11.75 -0.46
C ASP A 378 -1.62 -10.55 -0.92
N PHE A 379 -2.84 -10.44 -0.41
CA PHE A 379 -3.70 -9.29 -0.69
C PHE A 379 -3.12 -7.99 -0.12
N MET A 380 -2.62 -7.99 1.13
CA MET A 380 -1.90 -6.86 1.71
C MET A 380 -0.63 -6.51 0.91
N ARG A 381 0.07 -7.52 0.41
CA ARG A 381 1.22 -7.35 -0.49
C ARG A 381 0.83 -6.64 -1.78
N ASN A 382 -0.29 -7.03 -2.39
CA ASN A 382 -0.80 -6.36 -3.59
C ASN A 382 -1.18 -4.90 -3.33
N ILE A 383 -1.80 -4.58 -2.18
CA ILE A 383 -2.07 -3.20 -1.79
C ILE A 383 -0.77 -2.40 -1.68
N LEU A 384 0.25 -2.96 -1.03
CA LEU A 384 1.54 -2.31 -0.87
C LEU A 384 2.22 -2.03 -2.23
N ILE A 385 2.19 -2.99 -3.15
CA ILE A 385 2.73 -2.83 -4.52
C ILE A 385 1.96 -1.74 -5.28
N SER A 386 0.63 -1.78 -5.28
CA SER A 386 -0.18 -0.75 -5.94
C SER A 386 0.00 0.63 -5.30
N TYR A 387 0.13 0.73 -3.98
CA TYR A 387 0.45 1.97 -3.29
C TYR A 387 1.80 2.54 -3.74
N ARG A 388 2.84 1.71 -3.81
CA ARG A 388 4.18 2.14 -4.28
C ARG A 388 4.13 2.66 -5.70
N GLU A 389 3.37 1.99 -6.56
CA GLU A 389 3.19 2.40 -7.94
C GLU A 389 2.45 3.76 -8.04
N MET A 390 1.38 3.93 -7.26
CA MET A 390 0.69 5.22 -7.11
C MET A 390 1.65 6.31 -6.59
N HIS A 391 2.47 5.98 -5.59
CA HIS A 391 3.45 6.90 -5.01
C HIS A 391 4.50 7.33 -6.03
N ARG A 392 5.00 6.41 -6.87
CA ARG A 392 5.95 6.70 -7.95
C ARG A 392 5.33 7.64 -8.98
N MET A 393 4.09 7.39 -9.40
CA MET A 393 3.36 8.31 -10.29
C MET A 393 3.03 9.66 -9.60
N HIS A 394 2.89 9.70 -8.28
CA HIS A 394 2.73 10.96 -7.55
C HIS A 394 3.99 11.83 -7.60
N GLN A 395 5.19 11.22 -7.76
CA GLN A 395 6.41 11.98 -8.04
C GLN A 395 6.40 12.63 -9.44
N LEU A 396 5.67 12.07 -10.42
CA LEU A 396 5.48 12.73 -11.72
C LEU A 396 4.66 14.01 -11.56
N ILE A 397 3.56 13.94 -10.78
CA ILE A 397 2.72 15.10 -10.46
C ILE A 397 3.56 16.22 -9.84
N LYS A 398 4.45 15.89 -8.88
CA LYS A 398 5.43 16.83 -8.33
C LYS A 398 6.28 17.50 -9.41
N CYS A 399 6.83 16.71 -10.35
CA CYS A 399 7.66 17.25 -11.43
C CYS A 399 6.88 18.18 -12.35
N LEU A 400 5.64 17.85 -12.69
CA LEU A 400 4.76 18.69 -13.51
C LEU A 400 4.40 20.01 -12.80
N PHE A 401 4.11 19.98 -11.49
CA PHE A 401 3.94 21.20 -10.69
C PHE A 401 5.17 22.10 -10.70
N ASN A 402 6.35 21.50 -10.48
CA ASN A 402 7.59 22.26 -10.51
C ASN A 402 7.85 22.88 -11.88
N TYR A 403 7.60 22.14 -12.96
CA TYR A 403 7.69 22.69 -14.32
C TYR A 403 6.76 23.89 -14.49
N TYR A 404 5.50 23.75 -14.10
CA TYR A 404 4.50 24.80 -14.25
C TYR A 404 4.89 26.08 -13.48
N TYR A 405 5.19 25.98 -12.18
CA TYR A 405 5.49 27.14 -11.34
C TYR A 405 6.85 27.78 -11.62
N LEU A 406 7.84 27.00 -12.07
CA LEU A 406 9.21 27.50 -12.23
C LEU A 406 9.56 27.90 -13.66
N ILE A 407 8.92 27.28 -14.66
CA ILE A 407 9.26 27.41 -16.07
C ILE A 407 8.08 27.97 -16.87
N HIS A 408 6.93 27.28 -16.87
CA HIS A 408 5.79 27.64 -17.73
C HIS A 408 5.22 29.03 -17.40
N GLN A 409 4.87 29.29 -16.13
CA GLN A 409 4.31 30.58 -15.71
C GLN A 409 5.29 31.77 -15.84
N LYS A 410 6.59 31.53 -16.02
CA LYS A 410 7.55 32.62 -16.29
C LYS A 410 7.72 32.92 -17.78
N ALA A 411 7.28 32.00 -18.64
CA ALA A 411 7.39 32.08 -20.09
C ALA A 411 6.08 32.54 -20.76
N ALA A 412 4.94 32.32 -20.10
CA ALA A 412 3.66 32.97 -20.38
C ALA A 412 3.64 34.38 -19.78
#